data_AF-A0A968VG42-F1
#
_entry.id   AF-A0A968VG42-F1
#
_cell.length_a   1.000
_cell.length_b   1.000
_cell.length_c   1.000
_cell.angle_alpha   90.00
_cell.angle_beta   90.00
_cell.angle_gamma   90.00
#
_symmetry.space_group_name_H-M   'P 1'
#
loop_
_entity.id
_entity.type
_entity.pdbx_description
1 polymer ?
#
loop_
_entity_poly.entity_id
_entity_poly.type
_entity_poly.pdbx_seq_one_letter_code
_entity_poly.pdbx_strand_id
1 'polypeptide(L)'
;MPVAQTSTSSAGSEVVTLYFDGNPNTFLLSDLAVALALFLDPDASVADIQSTALDIFGIALTEDEIIGAGPNPFALYDLNGDGQVGTIQDLGVAVAAFLGATTRAEAEQIGIDLGITLNIAPGFEIPGPNATPFPFPVRPTIIDLALETPDLSLLVEAVVRAGLVDTLNGFGPFTVFAPNNAAFTALLNETGFASIQDVPVPVLQEILLYHVVGGEFPAAQLTALGLEGQTLLTNRPVSGSGLETVTLSTIGSNLFINDSQVIAADIQATNGIVHVIDEVLDAVAPALDSTSPAEGGLINDLTPTVTLTFNEDVEIASGDITVNGGGTVDTVNAVGDTVTLTLTLPADGTYTITVSDGAVEDTNSNHFGGDTLTFTVDSTVPMFVTSPQDGAVGLPITSSLELEFDDDVFPGAGSFTLQRFLLPALDTRLIPVDDAQVVFDGNTVTINLDAALNPFPASYFLSFPAGIVVDAAGNPLDMPGQITFQTGL
;
A
#
# COMPACT_ATOMS: atom_id res chain seq x y z
N MET A 1 33.78 -12.27 -17.22
CA MET A 1 34.45 -11.68 -18.42
C MET A 1 35.27 -12.77 -19.08
N PRO A 2 35.11 -13.07 -20.38
CA PRO A 2 35.94 -14.05 -21.05
C PRO A 2 37.34 -13.46 -21.33
N VAL A 3 38.39 -14.26 -21.15
CA VAL A 3 39.79 -13.88 -21.37
C VAL A 3 40.27 -14.49 -22.69
N ALA A 4 40.65 -13.65 -23.67
CA ALA A 4 41.28 -14.09 -24.91
C ALA A 4 42.80 -14.26 -24.70
N GLN A 5 43.38 -15.36 -25.18
CA GLN A 5 44.84 -15.49 -25.32
C GLN A 5 45.20 -15.76 -26.77
N THR A 6 46.24 -15.07 -27.25
CA THR A 6 46.78 -15.20 -28.61
C THR A 6 48.08 -16.00 -28.58
N SER A 7 48.30 -16.82 -29.61
CA SER A 7 49.62 -17.41 -29.88
C SER A 7 49.91 -17.41 -31.38
N THR A 8 51.17 -17.19 -31.73
CA THR A 8 51.64 -17.09 -33.11
C THR A 8 52.20 -18.42 -33.58
N SER A 9 51.70 -18.92 -34.71
CA SER A 9 52.31 -20.07 -35.39
C SER A 9 53.37 -19.60 -36.41
N SER A 10 54.32 -20.48 -36.73
CA SER A 10 55.50 -20.19 -37.57
C SER A 10 55.22 -19.84 -39.04
N ALA A 11 53.94 -19.75 -39.45
CA ALA A 11 53.53 -19.38 -40.79
C ALA A 11 52.96 -17.94 -40.91
N GLY A 12 52.95 -17.16 -39.83
CA GLY A 12 52.56 -15.74 -39.88
C GLY A 12 51.04 -15.46 -39.82
N SER A 13 50.21 -16.46 -39.53
CA SER A 13 48.79 -16.31 -39.24
C SER A 13 48.55 -16.36 -37.72
N GLU A 14 47.90 -15.32 -37.18
CA GLU A 14 47.46 -15.24 -35.79
C GLU A 14 46.19 -16.09 -35.59
N VAL A 15 46.18 -16.93 -34.55
CA VAL A 15 45.05 -17.78 -34.17
C VAL A 15 44.47 -17.24 -32.87
N VAL A 16 43.16 -17.01 -32.84
CA VAL A 16 42.41 -16.50 -31.68
C VAL A 16 41.46 -17.58 -31.16
N THR A 17 41.45 -17.84 -29.86
CA THR A 17 40.55 -18.79 -29.19
C THR A 17 39.73 -18.05 -28.13
N LEU A 18 38.40 -18.25 -28.11
CA LEU A 18 37.46 -17.65 -27.16
C LEU A 18 36.90 -18.72 -26.21
N TYR A 19 36.77 -18.39 -24.91
CA TYR A 19 36.15 -19.24 -23.88
C TYR A 19 34.92 -18.52 -23.31
N PHE A 20 33.80 -19.24 -23.14
CA PHE A 20 32.60 -18.74 -22.47
C PHE A 20 32.49 -19.35 -21.07
N ASP A 21 32.28 -18.52 -20.05
CA ASP A 21 32.09 -18.92 -18.66
C ASP A 21 30.59 -18.99 -18.36
N GLY A 22 30.05 -20.21 -18.40
CA GLY A 22 28.68 -20.57 -18.03
C GLY A 22 28.65 -22.04 -17.64
N ASN A 23 27.95 -22.36 -16.56
CA ASN A 23 27.86 -23.70 -15.98
C ASN A 23 27.50 -24.75 -17.06
N PRO A 24 28.32 -25.78 -17.32
CA PRO A 24 28.22 -26.66 -18.51
C PRO A 24 27.01 -27.62 -18.53
N ASN A 25 26.02 -27.45 -17.64
CA ASN A 25 25.01 -28.48 -17.38
C ASN A 25 23.57 -28.15 -17.82
N THR A 26 23.31 -27.08 -18.57
CA THR A 26 21.93 -26.75 -18.98
C THR A 26 21.77 -26.21 -20.41
N PHE A 27 22.71 -26.48 -21.32
CA PHE A 27 22.48 -26.24 -22.75
C PHE A 27 22.17 -27.57 -23.43
N LEU A 28 20.90 -27.80 -23.77
CA LEU A 28 20.49 -28.97 -24.52
C LEU A 28 20.63 -28.68 -26.02
N LEU A 29 21.09 -29.68 -26.77
CA LEU A 29 21.27 -29.58 -28.22
C LEU A 29 19.94 -29.28 -28.95
N SER A 30 18.81 -29.60 -28.31
CA SER A 30 17.46 -29.26 -28.75
C SER A 30 17.23 -27.75 -28.87
N ASP A 31 17.71 -26.97 -27.89
CA ASP A 31 17.41 -25.54 -27.80
C ASP A 31 18.14 -24.74 -28.89
N LEU A 32 19.34 -25.20 -29.23
CA LEU A 32 20.14 -24.65 -30.33
C LEU A 32 19.53 -24.98 -31.70
N ALA A 33 18.92 -26.16 -31.85
CA ALA A 33 18.30 -26.57 -33.10
C ALA A 33 17.02 -25.78 -33.39
N VAL A 34 16.19 -25.55 -32.37
CA VAL A 34 14.98 -24.72 -32.48
C VAL A 34 15.35 -23.27 -32.80
N ALA A 35 16.36 -22.73 -32.11
CA ALA A 35 16.87 -21.39 -32.32
C ALA A 35 17.37 -21.15 -33.76
N LEU A 36 18.12 -22.11 -34.32
CA LEU A 36 18.65 -21.98 -35.68
C LEU A 36 17.53 -22.09 -36.73
N ALA A 37 16.52 -22.94 -36.50
CA ALA A 37 15.41 -23.09 -37.43
C ALA A 37 14.55 -21.82 -37.51
N LEU A 38 14.16 -21.25 -36.37
CA LEU A 38 13.41 -19.98 -36.30
C LEU A 38 14.24 -18.78 -36.79
N PHE A 39 15.57 -18.87 -36.70
CA PHE A 39 16.45 -17.85 -37.27
C PHE A 39 16.50 -17.88 -38.80
N LEU A 40 16.48 -19.08 -39.39
CA LEU A 40 16.49 -19.26 -40.85
C LEU A 40 15.14 -18.92 -41.49
N ASP A 41 14.04 -19.24 -40.79
CA ASP A 41 12.68 -18.88 -41.18
C ASP A 41 11.85 -18.55 -39.91
N PRO A 42 11.59 -17.27 -39.63
CA PRO A 42 10.83 -16.84 -38.45
C PRO A 42 9.39 -17.33 -38.41
N ASP A 43 8.83 -17.70 -39.57
CA ASP A 43 7.46 -18.23 -39.71
C ASP A 43 7.46 -19.77 -39.86
N ALA A 44 8.59 -20.43 -39.62
CA ALA A 44 8.74 -21.88 -39.74
C ALA A 44 7.67 -22.63 -38.94
N SER A 45 6.97 -23.55 -39.60
CA SER A 45 6.04 -24.43 -38.89
C SER A 45 6.82 -25.41 -38.01
N VAL A 46 6.14 -26.00 -37.02
CA VAL A 46 6.73 -27.05 -36.16
C VAL A 46 7.37 -28.18 -37.00
N ALA A 47 6.76 -28.53 -38.13
CA ALA A 47 7.30 -29.55 -39.04
C ALA A 47 8.59 -29.10 -39.74
N ASP A 48 8.74 -27.82 -40.05
CA ASP A 48 9.94 -27.24 -40.67
C ASP A 48 11.10 -27.18 -39.65
N ILE A 49 10.79 -26.87 -38.39
CA ILE A 49 11.75 -26.91 -37.27
C ILE A 49 12.23 -28.34 -37.03
N GLN A 50 11.32 -29.33 -37.03
CA GLN A 50 11.66 -30.75 -36.90
C GLN A 50 12.53 -31.25 -38.07
N SER A 51 12.22 -30.86 -39.30
CA SER A 51 13.02 -31.24 -40.48
C SER A 51 14.42 -30.63 -40.41
N THR A 52 14.52 -29.36 -40.04
CA THR A 52 15.81 -28.63 -39.93
C THR A 52 16.68 -29.21 -38.81
N ALA A 53 16.07 -29.54 -37.67
CA ALA A 53 16.76 -30.19 -36.55
C ALA A 53 17.28 -31.59 -36.93
N LEU A 54 16.50 -32.36 -37.71
CA LEU A 54 16.90 -33.68 -38.18
C LEU A 54 17.99 -33.61 -39.26
N ASP A 55 17.90 -32.68 -40.21
CA ASP A 55 18.82 -32.58 -41.34
C ASP A 55 20.17 -31.96 -40.94
N ILE A 56 20.18 -30.99 -40.03
CA ILE A 56 21.39 -30.27 -39.62
C ILE A 56 22.05 -30.92 -38.40
N PHE A 57 21.25 -31.35 -37.42
CA PHE A 57 21.75 -31.85 -36.14
C PHE A 57 21.49 -33.35 -35.91
N GLY A 58 20.72 -34.03 -36.77
CA GLY A 58 20.45 -35.46 -36.65
C GLY A 58 19.51 -35.84 -35.49
N ILE A 59 18.78 -34.87 -34.94
CA ILE A 59 17.93 -35.06 -33.76
C ILE A 59 16.45 -35.00 -34.14
N ALA A 60 15.63 -35.85 -33.50
CA ALA A 60 14.18 -35.83 -33.63
C ALA A 60 13.57 -35.10 -32.43
N LEU A 61 12.92 -33.96 -32.68
CA LEU A 61 12.28 -33.13 -31.65
C LEU A 61 10.79 -33.46 -31.55
N THR A 62 10.25 -33.47 -30.33
CA THR A 62 8.82 -33.57 -30.06
C THR A 62 8.13 -32.19 -30.14
N GLU A 63 6.82 -32.18 -30.34
CA GLU A 63 6.03 -30.93 -30.38
C GLU A 63 6.15 -30.13 -29.07
N ASP A 64 6.17 -30.80 -27.92
CA ASP A 64 6.30 -30.15 -26.60
C ASP A 64 7.68 -29.48 -26.40
N GLU A 65 8.75 -30.05 -26.96
CA GLU A 65 10.10 -29.46 -26.92
C GLU A 65 10.22 -28.18 -27.77
N ILE A 66 9.36 -28.02 -28.77
CA ILE A 66 9.35 -26.85 -29.67
C ILE A 66 8.45 -25.75 -29.09
N ILE A 67 7.30 -26.12 -28.53
CA ILE A 67 6.33 -25.17 -27.95
C ILE A 67 6.81 -24.61 -26.61
N GLY A 68 7.59 -25.39 -25.83
CA GLY A 68 8.18 -24.95 -24.56
C GLY A 68 9.34 -23.94 -24.70
N ALA A 69 9.90 -23.76 -25.89
CA ALA A 69 11.07 -22.91 -26.12
C ALA A 69 10.76 -21.39 -26.22
N GLY A 70 9.48 -21.02 -26.39
CA GLY A 70 9.05 -19.62 -26.53
C GLY A 70 9.59 -18.93 -27.80
N PRO A 71 8.96 -17.85 -28.30
CA PRO A 71 9.47 -17.14 -29.46
C PRO A 71 10.65 -16.24 -29.03
N ASN A 72 11.83 -16.53 -29.59
CA ASN A 72 13.08 -15.74 -29.59
C ASN A 72 14.10 -15.96 -28.45
N PRO A 73 15.12 -16.82 -28.66
CA PRO A 73 16.35 -16.80 -27.86
C PRO A 73 17.47 -15.92 -28.45
N PHE A 74 17.33 -15.35 -29.65
CA PHE A 74 18.42 -14.61 -30.31
C PHE A 74 17.93 -13.41 -31.14
N ALA A 75 17.96 -12.21 -30.57
CA ALA A 75 17.84 -10.97 -31.34
C ALA A 75 19.22 -10.60 -31.93
N LEU A 76 19.35 -10.59 -33.26
CA LEU A 76 20.46 -9.91 -33.93
C LEU A 76 20.10 -8.43 -34.09
N TYR A 77 20.85 -7.54 -33.45
CA TYR A 77 20.73 -6.10 -33.67
C TYR A 77 21.42 -5.68 -34.98
N ASP A 78 20.83 -4.71 -35.68
CA ASP A 78 21.42 -4.02 -36.83
C ASP A 78 22.75 -3.35 -36.42
N LEU A 79 23.87 -3.93 -36.85
CA LEU A 79 25.22 -3.53 -36.48
C LEU A 79 25.66 -2.18 -37.09
N ASN A 80 24.88 -1.60 -38.01
CA ASN A 80 25.29 -0.43 -38.78
C ASN A 80 24.47 0.83 -38.49
N GLY A 81 23.32 0.71 -37.82
CA GLY A 81 22.47 1.85 -37.43
C GLY A 81 21.90 2.64 -38.61
N ASP A 82 21.78 2.03 -39.79
CA ASP A 82 21.30 2.69 -41.02
C ASP A 82 19.89 2.23 -41.46
N GLY A 83 19.26 1.32 -40.72
CA GLY A 83 17.91 0.85 -41.01
C GLY A 83 17.81 -0.03 -42.25
N GLN A 84 18.91 -0.67 -42.66
CA GLN A 84 18.94 -1.68 -43.72
C GLN A 84 19.54 -2.99 -43.21
N VAL A 85 18.77 -4.08 -43.26
CA VAL A 85 19.23 -5.42 -42.86
C VAL A 85 20.36 -5.88 -43.79
N GLY A 86 21.59 -5.87 -43.31
CA GLY A 86 22.77 -6.41 -44.01
C GLY A 86 22.70 -7.93 -44.17
N THR A 87 23.09 -8.43 -45.34
CA THR A 87 22.96 -9.84 -45.76
C THR A 87 23.97 -10.79 -45.10
N ILE A 88 23.45 -11.83 -44.43
CA ILE A 88 23.90 -13.24 -44.32
C ILE A 88 25.38 -13.55 -44.67
N GLN A 89 26.34 -13.18 -43.82
CA GLN A 89 27.66 -13.85 -43.77
C GLN A 89 28.27 -14.03 -42.36
N ASP A 90 27.72 -13.45 -41.30
CA ASP A 90 28.38 -13.46 -39.97
C ASP A 90 27.90 -14.53 -38.98
N LEU A 91 26.91 -15.37 -39.34
CA LEU A 91 26.43 -16.46 -38.47
C LEU A 91 27.19 -17.79 -38.65
N GLY A 92 28.28 -17.81 -39.42
CA GLY A 92 29.19 -18.96 -39.52
C GLY A 92 30.07 -19.16 -38.27
N VAL A 93 30.06 -18.20 -37.34
CA VAL A 93 31.00 -18.09 -36.21
C VAL A 93 30.58 -18.93 -35.00
N ALA A 94 29.30 -19.28 -34.85
CA ALA A 94 28.81 -20.04 -33.68
C ALA A 94 28.79 -21.58 -33.90
N VAL A 95 28.69 -22.05 -35.14
CA VAL A 95 28.45 -23.48 -35.46
C VAL A 95 29.73 -24.33 -35.46
N ALA A 96 30.90 -23.72 -35.64
CA ALA A 96 32.17 -24.47 -35.68
C ALA A 96 32.74 -24.85 -34.29
N ALA A 97 32.19 -24.31 -33.20
CA ALA A 97 32.69 -24.54 -31.84
C ALA A 97 32.22 -25.88 -31.22
N PHE A 98 31.30 -26.61 -31.85
CA PHE A 98 30.64 -27.78 -31.24
C PHE A 98 31.10 -29.15 -31.78
N LEU A 99 31.86 -29.23 -32.88
CA LEU A 99 32.20 -30.53 -33.49
C LEU A 99 33.44 -31.20 -32.86
N GLY A 100 33.28 -31.61 -31.59
CA GLY A 100 33.75 -32.89 -31.05
C GLY A 100 35.24 -33.24 -31.08
N ALA A 101 36.01 -32.82 -30.06
CA ALA A 101 37.23 -33.51 -29.63
C ALA A 101 37.32 -33.49 -28.10
N THR A 102 37.29 -34.65 -27.44
CA THR A 102 37.33 -34.71 -25.96
C THR A 102 38.74 -34.74 -25.38
N THR A 103 39.79 -34.84 -26.20
CA THR A 103 41.19 -34.60 -25.76
C THR A 103 42.11 -34.06 -26.86
N ARG A 104 43.16 -33.33 -26.45
CA ARG A 104 44.20 -32.72 -27.31
C ARG A 104 44.98 -33.72 -28.19
N ALA A 105 45.08 -34.98 -27.78
CA ALA A 105 45.91 -35.99 -28.48
C ALA A 105 45.25 -36.54 -29.75
N GLU A 106 43.92 -36.45 -29.87
CA GLU A 106 43.19 -36.94 -31.05
C GLU A 106 43.15 -35.90 -32.18
N ALA A 107 43.22 -34.60 -31.87
CA ALA A 107 43.25 -33.53 -32.86
C ALA A 107 44.55 -33.51 -33.70
N GLU A 108 45.69 -33.92 -33.13
CA GLU A 108 46.97 -33.97 -33.86
C GLU A 108 47.08 -35.19 -34.82
N GLN A 109 46.28 -36.25 -34.63
CA GLN A 109 46.40 -37.49 -35.41
C GLN A 109 45.58 -37.48 -36.72
N ILE A 110 44.64 -36.53 -36.89
CA ILE A 110 43.76 -36.46 -38.07
C ILE A 110 44.36 -35.59 -39.19
N GLY A 111 45.49 -34.91 -38.96
CA GLY A 111 46.22 -34.20 -40.03
C GLY A 111 45.39 -33.15 -40.76
N ILE A 112 44.43 -32.53 -40.07
CA ILE A 112 43.60 -31.47 -40.61
C ILE A 112 44.27 -30.13 -40.29
N ASP A 113 45.11 -29.66 -41.21
CA ASP A 113 45.57 -28.28 -41.22
C ASP A 113 44.44 -27.40 -41.79
N LEU A 114 43.47 -27.04 -40.94
CA LEU A 114 42.44 -26.05 -41.27
C LEU A 114 42.91 -24.67 -40.81
N GLY A 115 43.88 -24.11 -41.53
CA GLY A 115 44.14 -22.68 -41.50
C GLY A 115 42.98 -21.94 -42.15
N ILE A 116 42.15 -21.27 -41.34
CA ILE A 116 41.14 -20.33 -41.86
C ILE A 116 41.87 -19.02 -42.18
N THR A 117 41.98 -18.70 -43.46
CA THR A 117 42.49 -17.40 -43.93
C THR A 117 41.33 -16.40 -43.98
N LEU A 118 41.31 -15.45 -43.05
CA LEU A 118 40.40 -14.30 -43.10
C LEU A 118 40.93 -13.30 -44.14
N ASN A 119 40.16 -13.04 -45.20
CA ASN A 119 40.55 -12.11 -46.25
C ASN A 119 40.09 -10.69 -45.87
N ILE A 120 41.01 -9.91 -45.31
CA ILE A 120 40.75 -8.51 -44.93
C ILE A 120 40.82 -7.63 -46.18
N ALA A 121 39.88 -6.69 -46.35
CA ALA A 121 39.90 -5.75 -47.47
C ALA A 121 41.21 -4.93 -47.48
N PRO A 122 41.79 -4.58 -48.66
CA PRO A 122 43.05 -3.85 -48.71
C PRO A 122 42.91 -2.48 -48.04
N GLY A 123 43.65 -2.26 -46.94
CA GLY A 123 43.67 -1.00 -46.19
C GLY A 123 43.09 -1.04 -44.78
N PHE A 124 42.58 -2.19 -44.31
CA PHE A 124 42.17 -2.36 -42.91
C PHE A 124 43.35 -2.85 -42.06
N GLU A 125 43.90 -1.98 -41.21
CA GLU A 125 44.87 -2.36 -40.17
C GLU A 125 44.09 -2.81 -38.92
N ILE A 126 44.29 -4.05 -38.47
CA ILE A 126 43.77 -4.49 -37.18
C ILE A 126 44.62 -3.80 -36.09
N PRO A 127 44.03 -2.96 -35.23
CA PRO A 127 44.80 -2.30 -34.19
C PRO A 127 45.34 -3.37 -33.24
N GLY A 128 46.65 -3.35 -32.99
CA GLY A 128 47.37 -4.43 -32.30
C GLY A 128 46.84 -4.73 -30.88
N PRO A 129 47.38 -5.76 -30.19
CA PRO A 129 46.85 -6.27 -28.91
C PRO A 129 46.82 -5.28 -27.73
N ASN A 130 47.26 -4.03 -27.94
CA ASN A 130 47.17 -2.91 -27.00
C ASN A 130 46.17 -1.83 -27.44
N ALA A 131 45.30 -2.10 -28.41
CA ALA A 131 44.17 -1.24 -28.70
C ALA A 131 43.20 -1.29 -27.49
N THR A 132 42.90 -0.13 -26.92
CA THR A 132 41.80 -0.02 -25.94
C THR A 132 40.54 -0.60 -26.58
N PRO A 133 39.81 -1.53 -25.93
CA PRO A 133 38.58 -2.09 -26.50
C PRO A 133 37.64 -0.93 -26.86
N PHE A 134 37.10 -0.95 -28.09
CA PHE A 134 36.08 -0.01 -28.50
C PHE A 134 34.87 -0.17 -27.56
N PRO A 135 34.42 0.89 -26.86
CA PRO A 135 33.27 0.80 -25.97
C PRO A 135 32.00 0.69 -26.81
N PHE A 136 31.41 -0.50 -26.90
CA PHE A 136 30.00 -0.64 -27.24
C PHE A 136 29.18 -0.32 -25.98
N PRO A 137 28.15 0.55 -26.05
CA PRO A 137 27.26 0.74 -24.92
C PRO A 137 26.40 -0.52 -24.74
N VAL A 138 26.81 -1.40 -23.83
CA VAL A 138 25.90 -2.41 -23.26
C VAL A 138 24.89 -1.65 -22.40
N ARG A 139 23.60 -1.88 -22.63
CA ARG A 139 22.56 -1.25 -21.83
C ARG A 139 22.42 -2.02 -20.51
N PRO A 140 22.29 -1.35 -19.36
CA PRO A 140 22.12 -2.03 -18.08
C PRO A 140 20.77 -2.79 -18.03
N THR A 141 20.66 -3.81 -17.18
CA THR A 141 19.36 -4.39 -16.81
C THR A 141 18.51 -3.37 -16.03
N ILE A 142 17.23 -3.64 -15.79
CA ILE A 142 16.37 -2.72 -15.02
C ILE A 142 16.94 -2.45 -13.62
N ILE A 143 17.45 -3.47 -12.93
CA ILE A 143 18.02 -3.28 -11.58
C ILE A 143 19.36 -2.55 -11.63
N ASP A 144 20.22 -2.83 -12.62
CA ASP A 144 21.50 -2.14 -12.79
C ASP A 144 21.26 -0.67 -13.14
N LEU A 145 20.25 -0.38 -13.96
CA LEU A 145 19.83 0.98 -14.29
C LEU A 145 19.35 1.72 -13.03
N ALA A 146 18.53 1.07 -12.20
CA ALA A 146 18.05 1.65 -10.95
C ALA A 146 19.21 1.92 -9.97
N LEU A 147 20.20 1.03 -9.89
CA LEU A 147 21.42 1.21 -9.09
C LEU A 147 22.27 2.40 -9.55
N GLU A 148 22.32 2.65 -10.86
CA GLU A 148 23.04 3.77 -11.46
C GLU A 148 22.26 5.10 -11.40
N THR A 149 20.99 5.07 -11.01
CA THR A 149 20.11 6.25 -10.94
C THR A 149 19.91 6.68 -9.48
N PRO A 150 20.56 7.76 -9.01
CA PRO A 150 20.47 8.18 -7.60
C PRO A 150 19.04 8.44 -7.11
N ASP A 151 18.16 8.87 -8.01
CA ASP A 151 16.76 9.18 -7.70
C ASP A 151 15.88 7.93 -7.52
N LEU A 152 16.40 6.72 -7.80
CA LEU A 152 15.72 5.44 -7.62
C LEU A 152 16.30 4.62 -6.46
N SER A 153 17.12 5.23 -5.60
CA SER A 153 17.81 4.52 -4.52
C SER A 153 16.87 3.83 -3.52
N LEU A 154 15.72 4.44 -3.19
CA LEU A 154 14.73 3.84 -2.29
C LEU A 154 13.97 2.69 -2.96
N LEU A 155 13.75 2.75 -4.28
CA LEU A 155 13.20 1.64 -5.05
C LEU A 155 14.14 0.43 -5.00
N VAL A 156 15.44 0.65 -5.19
CA VAL A 156 16.44 -0.44 -5.08
C VAL A 156 16.43 -1.05 -3.68
N GLU A 157 16.42 -0.22 -2.63
CA GLU A 157 16.32 -0.68 -1.25
C GLU A 157 15.06 -1.54 -1.03
N ALA A 158 13.93 -1.09 -1.55
CA ALA A 158 12.66 -1.81 -1.48
C ALA A 158 12.72 -3.16 -2.19
N VAL A 159 13.22 -3.21 -3.42
CA VAL A 159 13.36 -4.44 -4.22
C VAL A 159 14.27 -5.46 -3.53
N VAL A 160 15.38 -5.00 -2.93
CA VAL A 160 16.30 -5.85 -2.16
C VAL A 160 15.59 -6.40 -0.92
N ARG A 161 14.89 -5.55 -0.16
CA ARG A 161 14.15 -5.97 1.03
C ARG A 161 13.02 -6.96 0.72
N ALA A 162 12.31 -6.74 -0.40
CA ALA A 162 11.23 -7.61 -0.86
C ALA A 162 11.72 -8.93 -1.48
N GLY A 163 13.03 -9.09 -1.72
CA GLY A 163 13.59 -10.28 -2.35
C GLY A 163 13.20 -10.44 -3.83
N LEU A 164 12.93 -9.33 -4.53
CA LEU A 164 12.46 -9.32 -5.92
C LEU A 164 13.58 -9.05 -6.95
N VAL A 165 14.84 -8.97 -6.51
CA VAL A 165 16.00 -8.72 -7.37
C VAL A 165 16.09 -9.73 -8.51
N ASP A 166 15.96 -11.02 -8.20
CA ASP A 166 16.04 -12.09 -9.21
C ASP A 166 14.85 -12.06 -10.17
N THR A 167 13.67 -11.66 -9.68
CA THR A 167 12.46 -11.49 -10.50
C THR A 167 12.65 -10.38 -11.53
N LEU A 168 13.17 -9.21 -11.12
CA LEU A 168 13.43 -8.08 -12.03
C LEU A 168 14.67 -8.26 -12.90
N ASN A 169 15.56 -9.20 -12.56
CA ASN A 169 16.66 -9.66 -13.41
C ASN A 169 16.26 -10.77 -14.39
N GLY A 170 15.02 -11.24 -14.32
CA GLY A 170 14.51 -12.28 -15.21
C GLY A 170 14.55 -11.86 -16.68
N PHE A 171 14.38 -12.86 -17.55
CA PHE A 171 14.21 -12.64 -18.98
C PHE A 171 12.87 -11.92 -19.20
N GLY A 172 12.95 -10.64 -19.60
CA GLY A 172 11.79 -9.80 -19.88
C GLY A 172 11.11 -10.17 -21.22
N PRO A 173 10.39 -9.21 -21.86
CA PRO A 173 10.39 -7.79 -21.54
C PRO A 173 9.47 -7.42 -20.37
N PHE A 174 9.91 -6.47 -19.54
CA PHE A 174 9.11 -5.82 -18.51
C PHE A 174 8.93 -4.33 -18.79
N THR A 175 7.82 -3.77 -18.32
CA THR A 175 7.66 -2.33 -18.16
C THR A 175 7.53 -2.04 -16.67
N VAL A 176 8.43 -1.22 -16.14
CA VAL A 176 8.44 -0.87 -14.71
C VAL A 176 8.11 0.60 -14.56
N PHE A 177 7.03 0.88 -13.85
CA PHE A 177 6.72 2.21 -13.35
C PHE A 177 7.53 2.41 -12.07
N ALA A 178 8.61 3.19 -12.11
CA ALA A 178 9.57 3.31 -11.02
C ALA A 178 9.31 4.59 -10.22
N PRO A 179 8.79 4.50 -8.98
CA PRO A 179 8.65 5.67 -8.13
C PRO A 179 10.02 6.25 -7.78
N ASN A 180 10.15 7.56 -7.85
CA ASN A 180 11.36 8.25 -7.41
C ASN A 180 11.48 8.26 -5.87
N ASN A 181 12.62 8.74 -5.37
CA ASN A 181 12.85 8.83 -3.92
C ASN A 181 11.84 9.76 -3.22
N ALA A 182 11.32 10.78 -3.91
CA ALA A 182 10.33 11.69 -3.34
C ALA A 182 8.99 10.98 -3.11
N ALA A 183 8.55 10.14 -4.06
CA ALA A 183 7.38 9.28 -3.96
C ALA A 183 7.44 8.35 -2.73
N PHE A 184 8.55 7.61 -2.59
CA PHE A 184 8.75 6.75 -1.42
C PHE A 184 8.82 7.53 -0.12
N THR A 185 9.38 8.73 -0.13
CA THR A 185 9.41 9.60 1.07
C THR A 185 8.00 10.05 1.45
N ALA A 186 7.15 10.38 0.47
CA ALA A 186 5.76 10.72 0.71
C ALA A 186 4.99 9.55 1.34
N LEU A 187 5.07 8.36 0.74
CA LEU A 187 4.45 7.14 1.27
C LEU A 187 4.87 6.83 2.71
N LEU A 188 6.17 6.94 3.02
CA LEU A 188 6.68 6.69 4.37
C LEU A 188 6.15 7.70 5.40
N ASN A 189 5.98 8.95 5.01
CA ASN A 189 5.41 9.97 5.89
C ASN A 189 3.92 9.73 6.15
N GLU A 190 3.17 9.36 5.12
CA GLU A 190 1.73 9.03 5.17
C GLU A 190 1.46 7.81 6.05
N THR A 191 2.18 6.71 5.80
CA THR A 191 2.05 5.45 6.56
C THR A 191 2.70 5.49 7.95
N GLY A 192 3.41 6.57 8.29
CA GLY A 192 4.11 6.72 9.57
C GLY A 192 5.35 5.82 9.75
N PHE A 193 5.82 5.15 8.69
CA PHE A 193 7.04 4.36 8.72
C PHE A 193 8.29 5.24 8.66
N ALA A 194 9.28 4.99 9.52
CA ALA A 194 10.51 5.78 9.54
C ALA A 194 11.45 5.47 8.36
N SER A 195 11.32 4.28 7.77
CA SER A 195 12.15 3.80 6.66
C SER A 195 11.48 2.65 5.90
N ILE A 196 11.99 2.35 4.69
CA ILE A 196 11.62 1.15 3.93
C ILE A 196 11.80 -0.13 4.76
N GLN A 197 12.72 -0.12 5.74
CA GLN A 197 12.98 -1.25 6.62
C GLN A 197 11.91 -1.48 7.69
N ASP A 198 10.96 -0.56 7.84
CA ASP A 198 9.84 -0.70 8.79
C ASP A 198 8.59 -1.24 8.08
N VAL A 199 8.50 -1.09 6.75
CA VAL A 199 7.39 -1.61 5.94
C VAL A 199 7.39 -3.14 5.95
N PRO A 200 6.24 -3.80 6.24
CA PRO A 200 6.12 -5.25 6.18
C PRO A 200 6.49 -5.81 4.79
N VAL A 201 7.28 -6.88 4.75
CA VAL A 201 7.74 -7.49 3.48
C VAL A 201 6.60 -7.93 2.56
N PRO A 202 5.50 -8.54 3.04
CA PRO A 202 4.38 -8.90 2.16
C PRO A 202 3.74 -7.70 1.47
N VAL A 203 3.53 -6.61 2.22
CA VAL A 203 3.00 -5.34 1.69
C VAL A 203 3.94 -4.78 0.62
N LEU A 204 5.24 -4.77 0.91
CA LEU A 204 6.24 -4.27 -0.03
C LEU A 204 6.30 -5.09 -1.33
N GLN A 205 6.10 -6.41 -1.24
CA GLN A 205 6.03 -7.27 -2.43
C GLN A 205 4.79 -6.96 -3.28
N GLU A 206 3.63 -6.76 -2.64
CA GLU A 206 2.39 -6.42 -3.34
C GLU A 206 2.49 -5.07 -4.05
N ILE A 207 3.00 -4.05 -3.36
CA ILE A 207 3.27 -2.72 -3.94
C ILE A 207 4.22 -2.84 -5.13
N LEU A 208 5.38 -3.48 -4.96
CA LEU A 208 6.39 -3.55 -6.02
C LEU A 208 5.92 -4.35 -7.25
N LEU A 209 5.14 -5.42 -7.06
CA LEU A 209 4.58 -6.18 -8.18
C LEU A 209 3.49 -5.42 -8.92
N TYR A 210 2.80 -4.49 -8.26
CA TYR A 210 1.81 -3.61 -8.88
C TYR A 210 2.45 -2.60 -9.86
N HIS A 211 3.72 -2.25 -9.64
CA HIS A 211 4.49 -1.37 -10.51
C HIS A 211 5.07 -2.04 -11.76
N VAL A 212 4.95 -3.37 -11.87
CA VAL A 212 5.56 -4.15 -12.95
C VAL A 212 4.47 -4.66 -13.87
N VAL A 213 4.63 -4.40 -15.17
CA VAL A 213 3.77 -4.91 -16.24
C VAL A 213 4.60 -5.83 -17.14
N GLY A 214 4.04 -6.99 -17.49
CA GLY A 214 4.65 -7.89 -18.48
C GLY A 214 4.50 -7.34 -19.89
N GLY A 215 5.62 -7.15 -20.60
CA GLY A 215 5.65 -6.57 -21.95
C GLY A 215 6.48 -5.27 -22.01
N GLU A 216 6.75 -4.83 -23.24
CA GLU A 216 7.44 -3.55 -23.51
C GLU A 216 6.40 -2.53 -23.97
N PHE A 217 6.12 -1.53 -23.14
CA PHE A 217 5.16 -0.46 -23.43
C PHE A 217 5.86 0.89 -23.47
N PRO A 218 6.24 1.39 -24.65
CA PRO A 218 6.77 2.74 -24.81
C PRO A 218 5.73 3.80 -24.45
N ALA A 219 6.18 4.98 -24.04
CA ALA A 219 5.33 6.09 -23.60
C ALA A 219 4.31 6.49 -24.67
N ALA A 220 4.69 6.42 -25.95
CA ALA A 220 3.78 6.68 -27.07
C ALA A 220 2.58 5.73 -27.10
N GLN A 221 2.80 4.44 -26.79
CA GLN A 221 1.73 3.45 -26.70
C GLN A 221 0.89 3.68 -25.44
N LEU A 222 1.52 3.92 -24.29
CA LEU A 222 0.81 4.23 -23.04
C LEU A 222 -0.07 5.47 -23.16
N THR A 223 0.42 6.50 -23.87
CA THR A 223 -0.33 7.74 -24.14
C THR A 223 -1.55 7.46 -25.03
N ALA A 224 -1.39 6.65 -26.09
CA ALA A 224 -2.50 6.27 -26.96
C ALA A 224 -3.56 5.49 -26.19
N LEU A 225 -3.15 4.55 -25.34
CA LEU A 225 -4.04 3.79 -24.47
C LEU A 225 -4.71 4.68 -23.40
N GLY A 226 -3.99 5.63 -22.83
CA GLY A 226 -4.51 6.57 -21.84
C GLY A 226 -5.53 7.56 -22.40
N LEU A 227 -5.39 7.96 -23.67
CA LEU A 227 -6.41 8.73 -24.38
C LEU A 227 -7.72 7.96 -24.57
N GLU A 228 -7.64 6.62 -24.59
CA GLU A 228 -8.79 5.72 -24.66
C GLU A 228 -9.30 5.29 -23.27
N GLY A 229 -8.65 5.70 -22.19
CA GLY A 229 -8.98 5.30 -20.82
C GLY A 229 -8.81 3.80 -20.56
N GLN A 230 -7.81 3.19 -21.18
CA GLN A 230 -7.54 1.75 -21.08
C GLN A 230 -6.76 1.40 -19.81
N THR A 231 -6.76 0.12 -19.46
CA THR A 231 -5.99 -0.42 -18.33
C THR A 231 -4.91 -1.42 -18.78
N LEU A 232 -3.91 -1.65 -17.93
CA LEU A 232 -2.87 -2.68 -18.14
C LEU A 232 -2.83 -3.64 -16.97
N LEU A 233 -2.61 -4.93 -17.26
CA LEU A 233 -2.42 -5.96 -16.25
C LEU A 233 -1.01 -5.86 -15.65
N THR A 234 -0.95 -5.77 -14.33
CA THR A 234 0.29 -5.75 -13.56
C THR A 234 0.72 -7.17 -13.20
N ASN A 235 1.86 -7.32 -12.53
CA ASN A 235 2.32 -8.60 -12.01
C ASN A 235 1.83 -8.87 -10.58
N ARG A 236 0.95 -8.02 -10.02
CA ARG A 236 0.32 -8.24 -8.72
C ARG A 236 -0.88 -9.19 -8.85
N PRO A 237 -0.95 -10.29 -8.08
CA PRO A 237 -2.10 -11.18 -8.08
C PRO A 237 -3.29 -10.61 -7.31
N VAL A 238 -4.52 -10.93 -7.77
CA VAL A 238 -5.77 -10.61 -7.06
C VAL A 238 -6.28 -11.85 -6.31
N SER A 239 -6.89 -11.65 -5.13
CA SER A 239 -7.53 -12.71 -4.37
C SER A 239 -8.68 -13.37 -5.17
N GLY A 240 -8.53 -14.64 -5.54
CA GLY A 240 -9.56 -15.43 -6.23
C GLY A 240 -9.13 -15.97 -7.58
N SER A 241 -8.67 -15.10 -8.50
CA SER A 241 -7.96 -15.42 -9.75
C SER A 241 -7.79 -14.15 -10.58
N GLY A 242 -6.57 -13.86 -11.07
CA GLY A 242 -6.31 -12.72 -11.96
C GLY A 242 -5.12 -11.89 -11.53
N LEU A 243 -4.88 -10.83 -12.28
CA LEU A 243 -3.85 -9.82 -12.00
C LEU A 243 -4.52 -8.45 -11.87
N GLU A 244 -4.00 -7.63 -10.97
CA GLU A 244 -4.49 -6.29 -10.72
C GLU A 244 -4.19 -5.39 -11.92
N THR A 245 -5.00 -4.36 -12.15
CA THR A 245 -4.80 -3.44 -13.28
C THR A 245 -4.39 -2.05 -12.84
N VAL A 246 -3.58 -1.38 -13.66
CA VAL A 246 -3.37 0.08 -13.60
C VAL A 246 -4.21 0.77 -14.67
N THR A 247 -4.74 1.93 -14.35
CA THR A 247 -5.46 2.79 -15.28
C THR A 247 -4.49 3.72 -15.98
N LEU A 248 -4.68 3.96 -17.27
CA LEU A 248 -3.90 4.91 -18.04
C LEU A 248 -4.76 6.13 -18.33
N SER A 249 -4.22 7.32 -18.09
CA SER A 249 -4.90 8.57 -18.43
C SER A 249 -3.94 9.64 -18.94
N THR A 250 -4.48 10.66 -19.61
CA THR A 250 -3.68 11.78 -20.10
C THR A 250 -4.36 13.10 -19.78
N ILE A 251 -3.65 14.00 -19.10
CA ILE A 251 -4.11 15.36 -18.81
C ILE A 251 -3.19 16.34 -19.54
N GLY A 252 -3.71 16.98 -20.58
CA GLY A 252 -2.90 17.82 -21.46
C GLY A 252 -1.87 17.00 -22.23
N SER A 253 -0.58 17.24 -21.97
CA SER A 253 0.54 16.50 -22.56
C SER A 253 1.17 15.48 -21.61
N ASN A 254 0.65 15.36 -20.39
CA ASN A 254 1.23 14.52 -19.35
C ASN A 254 0.50 13.17 -19.32
N LEU A 255 1.27 12.10 -19.20
CA LEU A 255 0.79 10.73 -19.04
C LEU A 255 0.71 10.39 -17.55
N PHE A 256 -0.37 9.75 -17.15
CA PHE A 256 -0.61 9.31 -15.78
C PHE A 256 -0.89 7.81 -15.75
N ILE A 257 -0.35 7.16 -14.71
CA ILE A 257 -0.59 5.76 -14.36
C ILE A 257 -1.34 5.80 -13.03
N ASN A 258 -2.60 5.38 -13.04
CA ASN A 258 -3.60 5.84 -12.07
C ASN A 258 -3.55 7.38 -12.02
N ASP A 259 -3.21 7.95 -10.86
CA ASP A 259 -3.05 9.39 -10.66
C ASP A 259 -1.60 9.85 -10.58
N SER A 260 -0.65 8.90 -10.67
CA SER A 260 0.77 9.22 -10.67
C SER A 260 1.26 9.70 -12.04
N GLN A 261 1.94 10.84 -12.08
CA GLN A 261 2.49 11.40 -13.30
C GLN A 261 3.78 10.68 -13.71
N VAL A 262 3.88 10.33 -14.99
CA VAL A 262 5.16 9.92 -15.59
C VAL A 262 6.06 11.14 -15.76
N ILE A 263 7.14 11.22 -14.97
CA ILE A 263 8.09 12.34 -14.97
C ILE A 263 9.31 12.11 -15.88
N ALA A 264 9.69 10.85 -16.12
CA ALA A 264 10.69 10.49 -17.12
C ALA A 264 10.29 9.17 -17.78
N ALA A 265 10.21 9.14 -19.11
CA ALA A 265 9.67 8.00 -19.84
C ALA A 265 10.70 7.39 -20.79
N ASP A 266 10.42 6.17 -21.24
CA ASP A 266 11.19 5.45 -22.26
C ASP A 266 12.66 5.22 -21.86
N ILE A 267 12.94 5.01 -20.57
CA ILE A 267 14.30 4.66 -20.13
C ILE A 267 14.53 3.19 -20.43
N GLN A 268 15.24 2.97 -21.51
CA GLN A 268 15.46 1.64 -22.04
C GLN A 268 16.39 0.85 -21.10
N ALA A 269 15.99 -0.36 -20.68
CA ALA A 269 16.84 -1.42 -20.05
C ALA A 269 17.00 -2.69 -20.94
N THR A 270 17.99 -3.55 -20.67
CA THR A 270 18.24 -4.76 -21.50
C THR A 270 17.09 -5.77 -21.46
N ASN A 271 16.34 -5.79 -20.37
CA ASN A 271 15.20 -6.68 -20.16
C ASN A 271 13.86 -5.92 -20.08
N GLY A 272 13.77 -4.69 -20.62
CA GLY A 272 12.52 -3.93 -20.62
C GLY A 272 12.65 -2.41 -20.73
N ILE A 273 11.60 -1.70 -20.30
CA ILE A 273 11.55 -0.23 -20.22
C ILE A 273 11.21 0.19 -18.79
N VAL A 274 11.81 1.30 -18.36
CA VAL A 274 11.49 1.98 -17.11
C VAL A 274 10.86 3.34 -17.41
N HIS A 275 9.74 3.63 -16.73
CA HIS A 275 9.12 4.95 -16.69
C HIS A 275 9.15 5.42 -15.24
N VAL A 276 9.82 6.53 -14.96
CA VAL A 276 9.87 7.11 -13.62
C VAL A 276 8.57 7.86 -13.35
N ILE A 277 7.98 7.60 -12.19
CA ILE A 277 6.74 8.21 -11.73
C ILE A 277 6.95 8.97 -10.41
N ASP A 278 6.05 9.88 -10.06
CA ASP A 278 6.16 10.76 -8.90
C ASP A 278 5.42 10.30 -7.64
N GLU A 279 4.69 9.18 -7.71
CA GLU A 279 3.99 8.56 -6.59
C GLU A 279 4.21 7.05 -6.57
N VAL A 280 4.00 6.43 -5.41
CA VAL A 280 4.00 4.96 -5.29
C VAL A 280 2.58 4.49 -5.57
N LEU A 281 2.41 3.61 -6.55
CA LEU A 281 1.13 3.00 -6.87
C LEU A 281 0.72 2.00 -5.79
N ASP A 282 -0.47 2.17 -5.25
CA ASP A 282 -1.16 1.16 -4.43
C ASP A 282 -2.50 0.78 -5.10
N ALA A 283 -2.92 -0.46 -4.88
CA ALA A 283 -4.25 -0.96 -5.22
C ALA A 283 -4.94 -1.63 -4.02
N VAL A 284 -4.54 -1.26 -2.81
CA VAL A 284 -5.25 -1.62 -1.58
C VAL A 284 -6.21 -0.49 -1.27
N ALA A 285 -7.48 -0.81 -1.09
CA ALA A 285 -8.47 0.19 -0.69
C ALA A 285 -8.26 0.60 0.78
N PRO A 286 -8.55 1.87 1.13
CA PRO A 286 -8.53 2.29 2.51
C PRO A 286 -9.53 1.47 3.32
N ALA A 287 -9.23 1.26 4.59
CA ALA A 287 -10.03 0.51 5.55
C ALA A 287 -10.38 1.41 6.74
N LEU A 288 -11.60 1.24 7.26
CA LEU A 288 -12.05 1.97 8.43
C LEU A 288 -11.44 1.35 9.69
N ASP A 289 -10.63 2.13 10.39
CA ASP A 289 -9.94 1.70 11.62
C ASP A 289 -10.80 1.95 12.87
N SER A 290 -11.41 3.13 12.97
CA SER A 290 -12.26 3.46 14.12
C SER A 290 -13.26 4.58 13.82
N THR A 291 -14.25 4.71 14.71
CA THR A 291 -15.25 5.77 14.63
C THR A 291 -15.46 6.44 15.99
N SER A 292 -15.81 7.72 15.97
CA SER A 292 -16.30 8.47 17.13
C SER A 292 -17.59 9.22 16.75
N PRO A 293 -18.74 8.91 17.35
CA PRO A 293 -18.95 7.86 18.34
C PRO A 293 -18.64 6.46 17.78
N ALA A 294 -18.28 5.54 18.68
CA ALA A 294 -18.10 4.13 18.32
C ALA A 294 -19.43 3.50 17.89
N GLU A 295 -19.38 2.36 17.20
CA GLU A 295 -20.57 1.58 16.86
C GLU A 295 -21.43 1.27 18.10
N GLY A 296 -22.71 1.61 18.03
CA GLY A 296 -23.66 1.53 19.14
C GLY A 296 -23.49 2.59 20.21
N GLY A 297 -22.65 3.62 19.98
CA GLY A 297 -22.36 4.68 20.94
C GLY A 297 -23.60 5.50 21.31
N LEU A 298 -23.57 6.08 22.51
CA LEU A 298 -24.60 6.98 23.04
C LEU A 298 -24.00 8.38 23.20
N ILE A 299 -24.68 9.40 22.67
CA ILE A 299 -24.26 10.80 22.73
C ILE A 299 -25.42 11.72 23.12
N ASN A 300 -25.10 12.95 23.55
CA ASN A 300 -26.06 13.92 24.06
C ASN A 300 -26.23 15.19 23.22
N ASP A 301 -25.81 15.16 21.96
CA ASP A 301 -25.82 16.32 21.08
C ASP A 301 -26.64 16.03 19.82
N LEU A 302 -27.59 16.93 19.50
CA LEU A 302 -28.37 16.90 18.26
C LEU A 302 -27.63 17.54 17.08
N THR A 303 -26.49 18.16 17.33
CA THR A 303 -25.55 18.68 16.31
C THR A 303 -24.18 18.00 16.40
N PRO A 304 -24.11 16.66 16.44
CA PRO A 304 -22.88 15.99 16.79
C PRO A 304 -21.85 16.10 15.65
N THR A 305 -20.59 16.04 16.06
CA THR A 305 -19.48 15.78 15.14
C THR A 305 -19.19 14.28 15.15
N VAL A 306 -19.24 13.65 13.97
CA VAL A 306 -18.85 12.25 13.79
C VAL A 306 -17.50 12.20 13.08
N THR A 307 -16.60 11.39 13.59
CA THR A 307 -15.25 11.19 13.07
C THR A 307 -15.10 9.74 12.62
N LEU A 308 -14.65 9.54 11.39
CA LEU A 308 -14.27 8.25 10.83
C LEU A 308 -12.75 8.31 10.60
N THR A 309 -12.01 7.37 11.18
CA THR A 309 -10.55 7.29 11.04
C THR A 309 -10.20 6.04 10.26
N PHE A 310 -9.40 6.20 9.22
CA PHE A 310 -8.94 5.16 8.32
C PHE A 310 -7.50 4.77 8.64
N ASN A 311 -7.02 3.68 8.03
CA ASN A 311 -5.65 3.17 8.21
C ASN A 311 -4.59 3.92 7.38
N GLU A 312 -5.01 4.90 6.58
CA GLU A 312 -4.20 5.66 5.63
C GLU A 312 -4.89 6.99 5.29
N ASP A 313 -4.18 7.90 4.62
CA ASP A 313 -4.75 9.21 4.25
C ASP A 313 -5.86 9.04 3.20
N VAL A 314 -6.93 9.82 3.34
CA VAL A 314 -8.12 9.70 2.49
C VAL A 314 -8.63 11.05 1.99
N GLU A 315 -9.34 11.00 0.87
CA GLU A 315 -10.02 12.12 0.24
C GLU A 315 -11.51 11.82 0.02
N ILE A 316 -12.31 12.89 -0.15
CA ILE A 316 -13.74 12.76 -0.46
C ILE A 316 -13.92 12.56 -1.95
N ALA A 317 -14.52 11.43 -2.31
CA ALA A 317 -14.74 11.01 -3.68
C ALA A 317 -16.19 11.31 -4.14
N SER A 318 -16.64 10.60 -5.17
CA SER A 318 -17.92 10.88 -5.85
C SER A 318 -19.16 10.24 -5.22
N GLY A 319 -18.99 9.28 -4.32
CA GLY A 319 -20.07 8.60 -3.61
C GLY A 319 -20.71 9.46 -2.52
N ASP A 320 -21.88 9.01 -2.05
CA ASP A 320 -22.67 9.72 -1.05
C ASP A 320 -22.34 9.26 0.38
N ILE A 321 -22.30 10.22 1.31
CA ILE A 321 -22.38 9.97 2.75
C ILE A 321 -23.74 10.46 3.24
N THR A 322 -24.54 9.57 3.81
CA THR A 322 -25.93 9.85 4.20
C THR A 322 -26.19 9.49 5.66
N VAL A 323 -27.22 10.09 6.24
CA VAL A 323 -27.71 9.76 7.59
C VAL A 323 -29.16 9.29 7.51
N ASN A 324 -29.39 8.07 7.99
CA ASN A 324 -30.72 7.50 8.17
C ASN A 324 -31.24 7.82 9.57
N GLY A 325 -32.54 8.13 9.68
CA GLY A 325 -33.17 8.62 10.91
C GLY A 325 -33.75 10.03 10.81
N GLY A 326 -33.67 10.66 9.62
CA GLY A 326 -34.28 11.97 9.34
C GLY A 326 -33.39 13.19 9.64
N GLY A 327 -32.10 12.96 9.93
CA GLY A 327 -31.10 14.03 10.04
C GLY A 327 -30.55 14.49 8.70
N THR A 328 -29.64 15.47 8.74
CA THR A 328 -28.85 15.94 7.61
C THR A 328 -27.36 15.84 7.90
N VAL A 329 -26.58 15.51 6.87
CA VAL A 329 -25.12 15.72 6.86
C VAL A 329 -24.90 17.15 6.38
N ASP A 330 -24.38 18.02 7.26
CA ASP A 330 -24.23 19.44 6.97
C ASP A 330 -22.86 19.75 6.35
N THR A 331 -21.81 19.08 6.85
CA THR A 331 -20.46 19.17 6.30
C THR A 331 -19.80 17.81 6.29
N VAL A 332 -18.91 17.61 5.31
CA VAL A 332 -18.02 16.46 5.16
C VAL A 332 -16.64 17.04 4.87
N ASN A 333 -15.63 16.65 5.65
CA ASN A 333 -14.27 17.13 5.49
C ASN A 333 -13.27 16.01 5.76
N ALA A 334 -12.42 15.70 4.78
CA ALA A 334 -11.31 14.78 4.93
C ALA A 334 -9.99 15.55 5.17
N VAL A 335 -9.21 15.13 6.15
CA VAL A 335 -7.86 15.66 6.42
C VAL A 335 -6.99 14.52 6.92
N GLY A 336 -5.95 14.18 6.16
CA GLY A 336 -5.14 13.00 6.44
C GLY A 336 -6.01 11.74 6.48
N ASP A 337 -5.81 10.91 7.48
CA ASP A 337 -6.54 9.66 7.73
C ASP A 337 -7.99 9.81 8.22
N THR A 338 -8.49 11.04 8.35
CA THR A 338 -9.72 11.30 9.11
C THR A 338 -10.77 12.03 8.29
N VAL A 339 -11.98 11.47 8.25
CA VAL A 339 -13.19 12.12 7.73
C VAL A 339 -14.06 12.60 8.89
N THR A 340 -14.32 13.91 8.92
CA THR A 340 -15.20 14.55 9.91
C THR A 340 -16.52 14.96 9.28
N LEU A 341 -17.62 14.60 9.93
CA LEU A 341 -18.99 14.92 9.56
C LEU A 341 -19.60 15.80 10.65
N THR A 342 -20.26 16.90 10.27
CA THR A 342 -21.17 17.60 11.18
C THR A 342 -22.60 17.31 10.79
N LEU A 343 -23.43 16.92 11.76
CA LEU A 343 -24.81 16.53 11.50
C LEU A 343 -25.78 17.54 12.14
N THR A 344 -27.00 17.59 11.61
CA THR A 344 -28.16 18.16 12.30
C THR A 344 -29.22 17.07 12.42
N LEU A 345 -29.58 16.73 13.66
CA LEU A 345 -30.50 15.64 13.98
C LEU A 345 -31.82 16.20 14.55
N PRO A 346 -32.99 15.66 14.15
CA PRO A 346 -34.27 16.27 14.48
C PRO A 346 -34.75 16.04 15.93
N ALA A 347 -34.34 14.94 16.57
CA ALA A 347 -34.78 14.55 17.90
C ALA A 347 -33.87 13.44 18.48
N ASP A 348 -34.11 13.02 19.71
CA ASP A 348 -33.48 11.84 20.29
C ASP A 348 -33.90 10.57 19.52
N GLY A 349 -32.99 9.59 19.44
CA GLY A 349 -33.22 8.34 18.74
C GLY A 349 -31.96 7.72 18.15
N THR A 350 -32.14 6.62 17.43
CA THR A 350 -31.05 5.89 16.77
C THR A 350 -30.86 6.38 15.33
N TYR A 351 -29.60 6.66 14.98
CA TYR A 351 -29.18 7.13 13.67
C TYR A 351 -28.14 6.19 13.08
N THR A 352 -28.21 5.99 11.77
CA THR A 352 -27.21 5.20 11.03
C THR A 352 -26.62 6.06 9.92
N ILE A 353 -25.31 6.30 9.99
CA ILE A 353 -24.55 6.87 8.89
C ILE A 353 -24.26 5.75 7.89
N THR A 354 -24.40 6.05 6.61
CA THR A 354 -24.00 5.17 5.52
C THR A 354 -22.99 5.90 4.66
N VAL A 355 -21.77 5.38 4.63
CA VAL A 355 -20.72 5.77 3.70
C VAL A 355 -20.83 4.80 2.53
N SER A 356 -21.26 5.28 1.37
CA SER A 356 -21.39 4.42 0.19
C SER A 356 -20.02 4.07 -0.40
N ASP A 357 -19.99 2.99 -1.17
CA ASP A 357 -18.84 2.61 -1.99
C ASP A 357 -18.39 3.80 -2.87
N GLY A 358 -17.09 4.14 -2.80
CA GLY A 358 -16.51 5.27 -3.53
C GLY A 358 -16.92 6.65 -3.02
N ALA A 359 -17.49 6.77 -1.81
CA ALA A 359 -17.67 8.06 -1.14
C ALA A 359 -16.37 8.63 -0.53
N VAL A 360 -15.45 7.73 -0.23
CA VAL A 360 -14.10 8.01 0.26
C VAL A 360 -13.13 7.19 -0.58
N GLU A 361 -11.99 7.77 -0.92
CA GLU A 361 -10.89 7.10 -1.61
C GLU A 361 -9.56 7.46 -0.94
N ASP A 362 -8.52 6.66 -1.16
CA ASP A 362 -7.15 7.01 -0.77
C ASP A 362 -6.51 7.99 -1.79
N THR A 363 -5.24 8.34 -1.57
CA THR A 363 -4.46 9.20 -2.48
C THR A 363 -4.11 8.52 -3.82
N ASN A 364 -4.32 7.21 -3.93
CA ASN A 364 -4.10 6.40 -5.13
C ASN A 364 -5.41 6.05 -5.87
N SER A 365 -6.53 6.69 -5.51
CA SER A 365 -7.88 6.47 -6.03
C SER A 365 -8.42 5.05 -5.88
N ASN A 366 -8.01 4.34 -4.82
CA ASN A 366 -8.69 3.14 -4.38
C ASN A 366 -9.91 3.51 -3.53
N HIS A 367 -11.08 3.06 -3.96
CA HIS A 367 -12.32 3.38 -3.28
C HIS A 367 -12.49 2.58 -2.00
N PHE A 368 -12.89 3.26 -0.92
CA PHE A 368 -13.45 2.61 0.24
C PHE A 368 -14.72 1.85 -0.16
N GLY A 369 -14.77 0.55 0.15
CA GLY A 369 -15.87 -0.35 -0.24
C GLY A 369 -17.23 -0.06 0.43
N GLY A 370 -17.31 1.02 1.23
CA GLY A 370 -18.48 1.46 1.96
C GLY A 370 -18.68 0.73 3.29
N ASP A 371 -19.30 1.42 4.25
CA ASP A 371 -19.66 0.87 5.55
C ASP A 371 -20.79 1.70 6.21
N THR A 372 -21.29 1.23 7.35
CA THR A 372 -22.31 1.90 8.14
C THR A 372 -21.89 2.04 9.60
N LEU A 373 -22.24 3.16 10.21
CA LEU A 373 -22.05 3.43 11.64
C LEU A 373 -23.40 3.74 12.28
N THR A 374 -23.78 3.01 13.33
CA THR A 374 -25.00 3.27 14.10
C THR A 374 -24.68 3.83 15.47
N PHE A 375 -25.38 4.89 15.88
CA PHE A 375 -25.29 5.46 17.23
C PHE A 375 -26.66 5.96 17.70
N THR A 376 -26.81 6.21 18.99
CA THR A 376 -28.03 6.75 19.60
C THR A 376 -27.77 8.12 20.18
N VAL A 377 -28.73 9.03 20.01
CA VAL A 377 -28.75 10.34 20.65
C VAL A 377 -29.80 10.35 21.73
N ASP A 378 -29.40 10.83 22.90
CA ASP A 378 -30.26 11.14 24.02
C ASP A 378 -29.79 12.46 24.61
N SER A 379 -30.52 13.53 24.34
CA SER A 379 -30.28 14.88 24.85
C SER A 379 -31.13 15.22 26.07
N THR A 380 -31.82 14.23 26.65
CA THR A 380 -32.70 14.47 27.78
C THR A 380 -31.92 14.62 29.08
N VAL A 381 -32.26 15.64 29.87
CA VAL A 381 -31.62 15.86 31.16
C VAL A 381 -32.30 14.97 32.21
N PRO A 382 -31.54 14.24 33.05
CA PRO A 382 -32.12 13.37 34.06
C PRO A 382 -32.90 14.20 35.11
N MET A 383 -34.11 13.77 35.43
CA MET A 383 -34.96 14.33 36.48
C MET A 383 -34.94 13.44 37.72
N PHE A 384 -35.22 14.00 38.90
CA PHE A 384 -35.25 13.22 40.13
C PHE A 384 -36.38 13.61 41.08
N VAL A 385 -36.73 12.67 41.96
CA VAL A 385 -37.52 12.89 43.16
C VAL A 385 -36.68 12.57 44.40
N THR A 386 -37.04 13.14 45.55
CA THR A 386 -36.29 12.98 46.79
C THR A 386 -37.03 12.11 47.80
N SER A 387 -36.27 11.24 48.45
CA SER A 387 -36.71 10.45 49.60
C SER A 387 -35.70 10.60 50.74
N PRO A 388 -36.10 11.14 51.91
CA PRO A 388 -37.39 11.73 52.21
C PRO A 388 -37.66 13.00 51.38
N GLN A 389 -38.95 13.34 51.20
CA GLN A 389 -39.36 14.51 50.42
C GLN A 389 -38.74 15.80 50.95
N ASP A 390 -38.51 16.77 50.05
CA ASP A 390 -38.08 18.11 50.44
C ASP A 390 -39.01 18.71 51.52
N GLY A 391 -38.40 19.26 52.56
CA GLY A 391 -39.07 19.78 53.75
C GLY A 391 -39.41 18.73 54.81
N ALA A 392 -38.93 17.49 54.69
CA ALA A 392 -39.19 16.45 55.68
C ALA A 392 -38.70 16.83 57.09
N VAL A 393 -39.49 16.44 58.10
CA VAL A 393 -39.22 16.75 59.51
C VAL A 393 -39.13 15.49 60.36
N GLY A 394 -38.32 15.55 61.43
CA GLY A 394 -38.18 14.44 62.37
C GLY A 394 -37.29 13.30 61.87
N LEU A 395 -36.39 13.57 60.92
CA LEU A 395 -35.48 12.55 60.39
C LEU A 395 -34.45 12.11 61.45
N PRO A 396 -34.18 10.80 61.61
CA PRO A 396 -33.06 10.34 62.41
C PRO A 396 -31.74 11.02 62.04
N ILE A 397 -30.88 11.27 63.03
CA ILE A 397 -29.54 11.86 62.81
C ILE A 397 -28.59 10.97 61.97
N THR A 398 -28.99 9.73 61.68
CA THR A 398 -28.26 8.77 60.82
C THR A 398 -28.97 8.53 59.48
N SER A 399 -29.96 9.35 59.12
CA SER A 399 -30.69 9.18 57.86
C SER A 399 -29.80 9.46 56.66
N SER A 400 -29.99 8.65 55.63
CA SER A 400 -29.51 8.91 54.28
C SER A 400 -30.55 9.72 53.50
N LEU A 401 -30.09 10.47 52.51
CA LEU A 401 -30.94 11.10 51.51
C LEU A 401 -30.82 10.31 50.22
N GLU A 402 -31.94 9.94 49.63
CA GLU A 402 -32.02 9.23 48.36
C GLU A 402 -32.60 10.17 47.30
N LEU A 403 -31.92 10.25 46.16
CA LEU A 403 -32.40 10.90 44.94
C LEU A 403 -32.71 9.77 43.95
N GLU A 404 -33.98 9.61 43.60
CA GLU A 404 -34.43 8.61 42.61
C GLU A 404 -34.65 9.33 41.28
N PHE A 405 -33.85 8.96 40.28
CA PHE A 405 -33.86 9.51 38.94
C PHE A 405 -34.76 8.70 38.00
N ASP A 406 -35.22 9.32 36.92
CA ASP A 406 -35.94 8.65 35.84
C ASP A 406 -35.03 7.85 34.90
N ASP A 407 -33.73 8.12 34.92
CA ASP A 407 -32.69 7.40 34.18
C ASP A 407 -31.56 6.87 35.08
N ASP A 408 -30.78 5.94 34.55
CA ASP A 408 -29.54 5.51 35.20
C ASP A 408 -28.54 6.68 35.23
N VAL A 409 -27.95 6.90 36.39
CA VAL A 409 -27.10 8.07 36.64
C VAL A 409 -25.72 7.70 37.15
N PHE A 410 -24.75 8.55 36.82
CA PHE A 410 -23.35 8.39 37.11
C PHE A 410 -22.77 9.63 37.81
N PRO A 411 -21.68 9.48 38.56
CA PRO A 411 -21.01 10.61 39.19
C PRO A 411 -20.49 11.57 38.13
N GLY A 412 -20.94 12.82 38.19
CA GLY A 412 -20.38 13.92 37.41
C GLY A 412 -19.18 14.54 38.13
N ALA A 413 -19.15 15.88 38.22
CA ALA A 413 -18.06 16.61 38.88
C ALA A 413 -18.57 17.55 39.98
N GLY A 414 -17.81 17.63 41.09
CA GLY A 414 -18.03 18.62 42.14
C GLY A 414 -18.32 18.02 43.51
N SER A 415 -19.08 18.75 44.32
CA SER A 415 -19.39 18.34 45.70
C SER A 415 -20.78 18.81 46.09
N PHE A 416 -21.50 17.97 46.81
CA PHE A 416 -22.68 18.38 47.55
C PHE A 416 -22.26 19.31 48.69
N THR A 417 -23.08 20.31 48.99
CA THR A 417 -22.84 21.26 50.08
C THR A 417 -23.95 21.10 51.12
N LEU A 418 -23.61 20.52 52.27
CA LEU A 418 -24.53 20.42 53.41
C LEU A 418 -24.32 21.64 54.32
N GLN A 419 -25.37 22.42 54.52
CA GLN A 419 -25.37 23.62 55.35
C GLN A 419 -26.36 23.50 56.50
N ARG A 420 -25.99 24.05 57.66
CA ARG A 420 -26.86 24.21 58.81
C ARG A 420 -26.76 25.64 59.33
N PHE A 421 -27.90 26.22 59.67
CA PHE A 421 -27.95 27.53 60.31
C PHE A 421 -27.70 27.39 61.82
N LEU A 422 -26.54 27.84 62.31
CA LEU A 422 -26.37 28.22 63.72
C LEU A 422 -26.23 29.74 63.81
N LEU A 423 -26.78 30.32 64.87
CA LEU A 423 -26.31 31.62 65.29
C LEU A 423 -25.05 31.43 66.16
N PRO A 424 -23.95 32.16 65.91
CA PRO A 424 -23.80 33.27 64.95
C PRO A 424 -23.22 32.87 63.56
N ALA A 425 -22.97 31.59 63.27
CA ALA A 425 -22.26 31.15 62.05
C ALA A 425 -22.92 29.96 61.32
N LEU A 426 -22.86 29.98 59.99
CA LEU A 426 -23.24 28.83 59.16
C LEU A 426 -22.22 27.70 59.34
N ASP A 427 -22.71 26.49 59.56
CA ASP A 427 -21.92 25.26 59.53
C ASP A 427 -22.06 24.68 58.12
N THR A 428 -20.95 24.54 57.39
CA THR A 428 -20.93 24.12 55.98
C THR A 428 -19.96 22.96 55.80
N ARG A 429 -20.45 21.87 55.20
CA ARG A 429 -19.68 20.68 54.85
C ARG A 429 -19.78 20.43 53.35
N LEU A 430 -18.64 20.17 52.73
CA LEU A 430 -18.57 19.68 51.36
C LEU A 430 -18.49 18.15 51.40
N ILE A 431 -19.29 17.50 50.56
CA ILE A 431 -19.30 16.06 50.36
C ILE A 431 -18.99 15.85 48.87
N PRO A 432 -17.73 15.55 48.52
CA PRO A 432 -17.36 15.24 47.14
C PRO A 432 -18.24 14.14 46.55
N VAL A 433 -18.50 14.20 45.24
CA VAL A 433 -19.33 13.20 44.55
C VAL A 433 -18.71 11.80 44.58
N ASP A 434 -17.39 11.72 44.72
CA ASP A 434 -16.58 10.51 44.85
C ASP A 434 -16.33 10.09 46.31
N ASP A 435 -16.92 10.79 47.28
CA ASP A 435 -16.82 10.44 48.69
C ASP A 435 -17.57 9.13 48.99
N ALA A 436 -17.07 8.32 49.92
CA ALA A 436 -17.72 7.07 50.35
C ALA A 436 -19.13 7.29 50.94
N GLN A 437 -19.46 8.52 51.32
CA GLN A 437 -20.79 8.91 51.72
C GLN A 437 -21.80 8.92 50.56
N VAL A 438 -21.36 9.05 49.31
CA VAL A 438 -22.22 9.12 48.13
C VAL A 438 -22.14 7.79 47.38
N VAL A 439 -23.30 7.17 47.15
CA VAL A 439 -23.41 5.89 46.45
C VAL A 439 -24.34 6.06 45.26
N PHE A 440 -23.86 5.73 44.07
CA PHE A 440 -24.64 5.64 42.84
C PHE A 440 -24.99 4.16 42.60
N ASP A 441 -26.27 3.85 42.44
CA ASP A 441 -26.78 2.51 42.15
C ASP A 441 -27.94 2.60 41.15
N GLY A 442 -27.64 2.37 39.86
CA GLY A 442 -28.59 2.56 38.76
C GLY A 442 -29.14 3.98 38.72
N ASN A 443 -30.44 4.12 38.88
CA ASN A 443 -31.14 5.40 38.93
C ASN A 443 -31.20 6.05 40.32
N THR A 444 -30.52 5.51 41.33
CA THR A 444 -30.61 6.02 42.71
C THR A 444 -29.26 6.55 43.19
N VAL A 445 -29.26 7.77 43.74
CA VAL A 445 -28.12 8.36 44.44
C VAL A 445 -28.41 8.45 45.93
N THR A 446 -27.65 7.73 46.75
CA THR A 446 -27.75 7.75 48.21
C THR A 446 -26.64 8.58 48.82
N ILE A 447 -27.00 9.55 49.66
CA ILE A 447 -26.07 10.43 50.40
C ILE A 447 -26.20 10.12 51.88
N ASN A 448 -25.21 9.42 52.42
CA ASN A 448 -25.13 9.03 53.82
C ASN A 448 -24.57 10.19 54.65
N LEU A 449 -25.39 10.76 55.54
CA LEU A 449 -25.02 11.95 56.33
C LEU A 449 -24.11 11.65 57.56
N ASP A 450 -23.28 10.61 57.48
CA ASP A 450 -22.65 9.86 58.58
C ASP A 450 -21.78 10.61 59.60
N ALA A 451 -21.45 11.89 59.39
CA ALA A 451 -20.61 12.62 60.34
C ALA A 451 -21.48 13.50 61.23
N ALA A 452 -21.66 13.02 62.46
CA ALA A 452 -21.99 13.80 63.65
C ALA A 452 -22.94 14.98 63.37
N LEU A 453 -24.09 14.70 62.76
CA LEU A 453 -25.18 15.67 62.74
C LEU A 453 -25.49 16.07 64.19
N ASN A 454 -25.88 17.32 64.39
CA ASN A 454 -26.20 17.85 65.71
C ASN A 454 -27.13 16.90 66.46
N PRO A 455 -26.81 16.48 67.71
CA PRO A 455 -27.69 15.59 68.49
C PRO A 455 -29.02 16.24 68.89
N PHE A 456 -29.20 17.53 68.59
CA PHE A 456 -30.47 18.24 68.75
C PHE A 456 -31.12 18.53 67.39
N PRO A 457 -32.47 18.55 67.32
CA PRO A 457 -33.20 18.92 66.11
C PRO A 457 -32.67 20.19 65.46
N ALA A 458 -32.35 20.11 64.17
CA ALA A 458 -31.85 21.25 63.41
C ALA A 458 -32.31 21.18 61.94
N SER A 459 -32.44 22.35 61.33
CA SER A 459 -32.70 22.47 59.88
C SER A 459 -31.39 22.41 59.10
N TYR A 460 -31.38 21.60 58.06
CA TYR A 460 -30.28 21.44 57.12
C TYR A 460 -30.73 21.78 55.70
N PHE A 461 -29.77 22.21 54.89
CA PHE A 461 -29.89 22.49 53.47
C PHE A 461 -28.80 21.70 52.75
N LEU A 462 -29.18 20.75 51.92
CA LEU A 462 -28.26 20.09 51.00
C LEU A 462 -28.38 20.77 49.64
N SER A 463 -27.36 21.50 49.23
CA SER A 463 -27.27 22.11 47.90
C SER A 463 -26.34 21.30 47.01
N PHE A 464 -26.64 21.26 45.72
CA PHE A 464 -25.78 20.59 44.74
C PHE A 464 -25.67 21.42 43.46
N PRO A 465 -24.46 21.51 42.87
CA PRO A 465 -24.23 22.24 41.64
C PRO A 465 -24.77 21.47 40.43
N ALA A 466 -24.94 22.17 39.31
CA ALA A 466 -25.20 21.52 38.03
C ALA A 466 -24.02 20.59 37.65
N GLY A 467 -24.33 19.49 36.96
CA GLY A 467 -23.33 18.52 36.48
C GLY A 467 -22.68 17.66 37.56
N ILE A 468 -23.18 17.67 38.80
CA ILE A 468 -22.76 16.72 39.85
C ILE A 468 -23.26 15.30 39.58
N VAL A 469 -24.35 15.18 38.83
CA VAL A 469 -24.93 13.94 38.34
C VAL A 469 -25.06 14.07 36.84
N VAL A 470 -24.72 13.00 36.12
CA VAL A 470 -24.91 12.87 34.67
C VAL A 470 -25.66 11.57 34.39
N ASP A 471 -26.41 11.51 33.30
CA ASP A 471 -26.99 10.24 32.84
C ASP A 471 -25.97 9.40 32.03
N ALA A 472 -26.44 8.30 31.43
CA ALA A 472 -25.63 7.43 30.58
C ALA A 472 -25.12 8.11 29.29
N ALA A 473 -25.87 9.06 28.74
CA ALA A 473 -25.50 9.82 27.55
C ALA A 473 -24.57 11.01 27.85
N GLY A 474 -24.37 11.30 29.14
CA GLY A 474 -23.56 12.41 29.63
C GLY A 474 -24.33 13.72 29.79
N ASN A 475 -25.67 13.73 29.72
CA ASN A 475 -26.46 14.91 30.03
C ASN A 475 -26.30 15.26 31.52
N PRO A 476 -25.77 16.46 31.84
CA PRO A 476 -25.66 16.87 33.22
C PRO A 476 -27.02 17.26 33.76
N LEU A 477 -27.26 16.93 35.04
CA LEU A 477 -28.33 17.57 35.81
C LEU A 477 -28.11 19.09 35.78
N ASP A 478 -28.91 19.81 34.99
CA ASP A 478 -28.66 21.21 34.64
C ASP A 478 -29.13 22.21 35.71
N MET A 479 -29.97 21.76 36.64
CA MET A 479 -30.50 22.62 37.69
C MET A 479 -29.76 22.43 39.02
N PRO A 480 -29.05 23.46 39.52
CA PRO A 480 -28.59 23.45 40.90
C PRO A 480 -29.81 23.41 41.81
N GLY A 481 -29.90 22.38 42.65
CA GLY A 481 -31.02 22.15 43.54
C GLY A 481 -30.64 22.34 45.01
N GLN A 482 -31.66 22.47 45.84
CA GLN A 482 -31.53 22.47 47.29
C GLN A 482 -32.62 21.59 47.89
N ILE A 483 -32.22 20.71 48.80
CA ILE A 483 -33.12 19.87 49.59
C ILE A 483 -33.05 20.36 51.03
N THR A 484 -34.20 20.62 51.62
CA THR A 484 -34.35 21.06 52.99
C THR A 484 -34.88 19.91 53.85
N PHE A 485 -34.37 19.77 55.06
CA PHE A 485 -34.89 18.78 56.01
C PHE A 485 -34.60 19.16 57.47
N GLN A 486 -35.35 18.58 58.41
CA GLN A 486 -35.15 18.76 59.85
C GLN A 486 -34.91 17.43 60.54
N THR A 487 -33.84 17.36 61.33
CA THR A 487 -33.57 16.18 62.18
C THR A 487 -34.50 16.14 63.39
N GLY A 488 -34.86 14.93 63.82
CA GLY A 488 -35.61 14.65 65.06
C GLY A 488 -34.70 14.44 66.27
N LEU A 489 -35.32 14.18 67.44
CA LEU A 489 -34.66 13.77 68.67
C LEU A 489 -34.26 12.30 68.66
#